data_AF-A0A1E1WUA8-F1
#
_entry.id   AF-A0A1E1WUA8-F1
#
_cell.length_a   1.000
_cell.length_b   1.000
_cell.length_c   1.000
_cell.angle_alpha   90.00
_cell.angle_beta   90.00
_cell.angle_gamma   90.00
#
_symmetry.space_group_name_H-M   'P 1'
#
loop_
_entity.id
_entity.type
_entity.pdbx_description
1 polymer ?
#
loop_
_entity_poly.entity_id
_entity_poly.type
_entity_poly.pdbx_seq_one_letter_code
_entity_poly.pdbx_strand_id
1 'polypeptide(L)'
;TEESIETYYYAANSINGSHVDFVAVTSILSSQIPLILFSGDVYCYVSGGSVMKVSLESHNTSGLADADNEKRITNQKKHIEKLRLLRRFSEAWLFCDAVDESEAWRDLGEAAIADLNVEFAIRVYTRLSDVAMVWALEDALHIEDLSILCGMLCAYLGKGEAA
;
A
#
# COMPACT_ATOMS: atom_id res chain seq x y z
N THR A 1 18.12 6.49 24.59
CA THR A 1 18.21 6.24 23.14
C THR A 1 16.83 5.89 22.68
N GLU A 2 16.21 6.70 21.84
CA GLU A 2 14.87 6.38 21.32
C GLU A 2 14.96 5.08 20.52
N GLU A 3 14.07 4.14 20.81
CA GLU A 3 13.96 2.89 20.07
C GLU A 3 12.84 3.03 19.04
N SER A 4 12.92 2.25 17.96
CA SER A 4 11.94 2.33 16.88
C SER A 4 11.63 0.96 16.30
N ILE A 5 10.44 0.86 15.72
CA ILE A 5 9.98 -0.29 14.95
C ILE A 5 9.82 0.17 13.51
N GLU A 6 10.59 -0.43 12.61
CA GLU A 6 10.52 -0.16 11.18
C GLU A 6 9.63 -1.20 10.50
N THR A 7 8.66 -0.74 9.72
CA THR A 7 7.79 -1.60 8.92
C THR A 7 8.29 -1.64 7.49
N TYR A 8 8.45 -2.85 6.96
CA TYR A 8 8.81 -3.12 5.58
C TYR A 8 7.79 -4.05 4.92
N TYR A 9 7.62 -3.93 3.60
CA TYR A 9 6.86 -4.88 2.78
C TYR A 9 7.82 -5.63 1.87
N TYR A 10 7.72 -6.96 1.84
CA TYR A 10 8.51 -7.79 0.93
C TYR A 10 7.66 -8.16 -0.29
N ALA A 11 8.05 -7.64 -1.46
CA ALA A 11 7.47 -8.01 -2.73
C ALA A 11 8.30 -9.16 -3.32
N ALA A 12 7.75 -10.37 -3.29
CA ALA A 12 8.40 -11.55 -3.87
C ALA A 12 8.43 -11.47 -5.41
N ASN A 13 7.30 -11.10 -6.01
CA ASN A 13 7.14 -10.93 -7.45
C ASN A 13 6.60 -9.53 -7.73
N SER A 14 7.26 -8.82 -8.64
CA SER A 14 6.82 -7.52 -9.14
C SER A 14 7.45 -7.29 -10.50
N ILE A 15 6.99 -6.25 -11.20
CA ILE A 15 7.64 -5.81 -12.44
C ILE A 15 9.10 -5.35 -12.23
N ASN A 16 9.49 -5.00 -11.00
CA ASN A 16 10.84 -4.59 -10.64
C ASN A 16 11.68 -5.76 -10.07
N GLY A 17 11.18 -7.00 -10.15
CA GLY A 17 11.77 -8.15 -9.47
C GLY A 17 11.50 -8.16 -7.97
N SER A 18 12.20 -9.02 -7.23
CA SER A 18 12.03 -9.16 -5.79
C SER A 18 12.73 -8.02 -5.04
N HIS A 19 12.00 -7.36 -4.14
CA HIS A 19 12.51 -6.20 -3.40
C HIS A 19 11.81 -6.02 -2.04
N VAL A 20 12.35 -5.11 -1.24
CA VAL A 20 11.79 -4.71 0.05
C VAL A 20 11.51 -3.22 0.02
N ASP A 21 10.25 -2.84 0.27
CA ASP A 21 9.82 -1.46 0.38
C ASP A 21 9.77 -1.03 1.85
N PHE A 22 10.36 0.11 2.16
CA PHE A 22 10.17 0.77 3.45
C PHE A 22 8.77 1.39 3.52
N VAL A 23 8.05 1.17 4.63
CA VAL A 23 6.68 1.67 4.81
C VAL A 23 6.62 2.80 5.84
N ALA A 24 7.13 2.58 7.05
CA ALA A 24 7.06 3.55 8.14
C ALA A 24 8.00 3.22 9.29
N VAL A 25 8.31 4.23 10.11
CA VAL A 25 8.94 4.07 11.42
C VAL A 25 7.92 4.40 12.50
N THR A 26 7.84 3.57 13.54
CA THR A 26 7.07 3.83 14.77
C THR A 26 8.04 4.00 15.94
N SER A 27 8.09 5.18 16.53
CA SER A 27 8.92 5.41 17.72
C SER A 27 8.31 4.74 18.95
N ILE A 28 9.14 4.08 19.74
CA ILE A 28 8.76 3.46 21.01
C ILE A 28 9.71 3.91 22.13
N LEU A 29 9.23 3.82 23.37
CA LEU A 29 10.07 4.10 24.54
C LEU A 29 11.00 2.92 24.79
N SER A 30 12.24 3.16 25.24
CA SER A 30 13.21 2.08 25.53
C SER A 30 12.77 1.13 26.65
N SER A 31 11.71 1.48 27.40
CA SER A 31 11.11 0.63 28.44
C SER A 31 9.95 -0.23 27.93
N GLN A 32 9.56 -0.08 26.66
CA GLN A 32 8.52 -0.86 26.00
C GLN A 32 9.18 -2.03 25.26
N ILE A 33 9.01 -3.25 25.78
CA ILE A 33 9.56 -4.46 25.16
C ILE A 33 8.49 -5.09 24.27
N PRO A 34 8.67 -5.15 22.93
CA PRO A 34 7.68 -5.75 22.03
C PRO A 34 7.46 -7.24 22.34
N LEU A 35 6.20 -7.67 22.41
CA LEU A 35 5.80 -9.06 22.65
C LEU A 35 5.21 -9.72 21.41
N ILE A 36 4.20 -9.07 20.81
CA ILE A 36 3.47 -9.60 19.66
C ILE A 36 3.01 -8.46 18.77
N LEU A 37 3.15 -8.67 17.46
CA LEU A 37 2.53 -7.85 16.43
C LEU A 37 1.22 -8.53 16.00
N PHE A 38 0.12 -7.80 16.06
CA PHE A 38 -1.17 -8.29 15.62
C PHE A 38 -1.97 -7.18 14.96
N SER A 39 -2.37 -7.38 13.70
CA SER A 39 -3.23 -6.46 12.93
C SER A 39 -2.79 -4.99 12.93
N GLY A 40 -1.48 -4.75 12.80
CA GLY A 40 -0.92 -3.39 12.78
C GLY A 40 -0.65 -2.77 14.16
N ASP A 41 -0.87 -3.53 15.23
CA ASP A 41 -0.61 -3.11 16.60
C ASP A 41 0.49 -3.98 17.24
N VAL A 42 1.45 -3.34 17.89
CA VAL A 42 2.45 -4.01 18.71
C VAL A 42 2.03 -3.93 20.16
N TYR A 43 1.96 -5.09 20.80
CA TYR A 43 1.72 -5.19 22.23
C TYR A 43 3.07 -5.25 22.94
N CYS A 44 3.35 -4.28 23.78
CA CYS A 44 4.59 -4.16 24.51
C CYS A 44 4.39 -4.47 25.99
N TYR A 45 5.32 -5.21 26.58
CA TYR A 45 5.48 -5.25 28.01
C TYR A 45 6.10 -3.94 28.50
N VAL A 46 5.56 -3.35 29.56
CA VAL A 46 6.09 -2.14 30.17
C VAL A 46 6.49 -2.38 31.62
N SER A 47 7.44 -1.57 32.11
CA SER A 47 7.87 -1.63 33.51
C SER A 47 6.66 -1.50 34.45
N GLY A 48 6.53 -2.44 35.38
CA GLY A 48 5.36 -2.54 36.28
C GLY A 48 4.42 -3.72 35.98
N GLY A 49 4.72 -4.56 34.98
CA GLY A 49 3.99 -5.82 34.76
C GLY A 49 2.77 -5.73 33.85
N SER A 50 2.46 -4.55 33.31
CA SER A 50 1.33 -4.35 32.41
C SER A 50 1.73 -4.52 30.95
N VAL A 51 0.72 -4.78 30.11
CA VAL A 51 0.84 -4.83 28.65
C VAL A 51 0.19 -3.58 28.07
N MET A 52 0.91 -2.87 27.21
CA MET A 52 0.47 -1.68 26.51
C MET A 52 0.34 -1.99 25.02
N LYS A 53 -0.67 -1.40 24.38
CA LYS A 53 -0.85 -1.45 22.93
C LYS A 53 -0.25 -0.21 22.28
N VAL A 54 0.58 -0.39 21.26
CA VAL A 54 1.16 0.66 20.43
C VAL A 54 0.73 0.43 18.98
N SER A 55 -0.02 1.34 18.40
CA SER A 55 -0.41 1.24 16.98
C SER A 55 0.77 1.67 16.09
N LEU A 56 1.10 0.83 15.10
CA LEU A 56 2.18 1.13 14.17
C LEU A 56 1.81 2.31 13.28
N GLU A 57 2.76 3.18 12.98
CA GLU A 57 2.58 4.30 12.06
C GLU A 57 2.17 3.86 10.66
N SER A 58 2.59 2.66 10.22
CA SER A 58 2.15 2.04 8.96
C SER A 58 0.65 1.73 8.92
N HIS A 59 0.00 1.55 10.07
CA HIS A 59 -1.40 1.15 10.20
C HIS A 59 -2.27 2.20 10.92
N ASN A 60 -1.66 3.29 11.38
CA ASN A 60 -2.31 4.33 12.15
C ASN A 60 -3.43 5.02 11.35
N THR A 61 -4.62 5.08 11.93
CA THR A 61 -5.83 5.71 11.36
C THR A 61 -6.16 7.07 11.98
N SER A 62 -5.24 7.63 12.77
CA SER A 62 -5.41 8.93 13.41
C SER A 62 -5.63 10.04 12.37
N GLY A 63 -6.64 10.88 12.59
CA GLY A 63 -6.94 12.02 11.72
C GLY A 63 -7.72 11.70 10.43
N LEU A 64 -8.09 10.43 10.18
CA LEU A 64 -8.92 10.05 9.02
C LEU A 64 -10.38 10.53 9.12
N ALA A 65 -10.82 10.87 10.34
CA ALA A 65 -12.13 11.42 10.64
C ALA A 65 -12.02 12.82 11.29
N ASP A 66 -11.01 13.60 10.90
CA ASP A 66 -10.87 14.98 11.39
C ASP A 66 -12.11 15.81 11.03
N ALA A 67 -12.54 16.67 11.95
CA ALA A 67 -13.70 17.55 11.75
C ALA A 67 -13.38 18.63 10.71
N ASP A 68 -12.11 19.01 10.59
CA ASP A 68 -11.63 19.90 9.54
C ASP A 68 -11.48 19.14 8.22
N ASN A 69 -12.19 19.60 7.19
CA ASN A 69 -12.26 18.91 5.91
C ASN A 69 -10.91 18.84 5.18
N GLU A 70 -10.12 19.91 5.22
CA GLU A 70 -8.83 19.98 4.54
C GLU A 70 -7.81 19.06 5.21
N LYS A 71 -7.75 19.08 6.54
CA LYS A 71 -6.91 18.14 7.31
C LYS A 71 -7.32 16.70 7.09
N ARG A 72 -8.63 16.42 7.08
CA ARG A 72 -9.16 15.08 6.84
C ARG A 72 -8.73 14.54 5.48
N ILE A 73 -8.94 15.30 4.40
CA ILE A 73 -8.53 14.90 3.04
C ILE A 73 -7.02 14.69 2.98
N THR A 74 -6.23 15.59 3.57
CA THR A 74 -4.77 15.47 3.63
C THR A 74 -4.33 14.19 4.34
N ASN A 75 -4.95 13.84 5.46
CA ASN A 75 -4.65 12.62 6.19
C ASN A 75 -5.09 11.36 5.42
N GLN A 76 -6.24 11.41 4.74
CA GLN A 76 -6.72 10.32 3.89
C GLN A 76 -5.76 10.05 2.72
N LYS A 77 -5.23 11.09 2.05
CA LYS A 77 -4.20 10.92 1.01
C LYS A 77 -2.93 10.23 1.53
N LYS A 78 -2.41 10.68 2.68
CA LYS A 78 -1.27 10.03 3.34
C LYS A 78 -1.56 8.56 3.70
N HIS A 79 -2.82 8.26 4.05
CA HIS A 79 -3.22 6.90 4.38
C HIS A 79 -3.35 6.02 3.13
N ILE A 80 -3.83 6.54 2.00
CA ILE A 80 -3.80 5.86 0.70
C ILE A 80 -2.37 5.44 0.37
N GLU A 81 -1.39 6.34 0.54
CA GLU A 81 0.02 6.02 0.30
C GLU A 81 0.52 4.86 1.18
N LYS A 82 0.22 4.89 2.50
CA LYS A 82 0.56 3.79 3.42
C LYS A 82 -0.08 2.47 3.01
N LEU A 83 -1.36 2.48 2.64
CA LEU A 83 -2.08 1.28 2.20
C LEU A 83 -1.53 0.73 0.89
N ARG A 84 -1.13 1.61 -0.04
CA ARG A 84 -0.45 1.24 -1.30
C ARG A 84 0.89 0.57 -1.04
N LEU A 85 1.70 1.12 -0.13
CA LEU A 85 2.98 0.52 0.28
C LEU A 85 2.80 -0.84 0.97
N LEU A 86 1.72 -1.02 1.74
CA LEU A 86 1.36 -2.29 2.36
C LEU A 86 0.64 -3.28 1.42
N ARG A 87 0.41 -2.90 0.15
CA ARG A 87 -0.41 -3.67 -0.83
C ARG A 87 -1.83 -4.00 -0.35
N ARG A 88 -2.38 -3.17 0.55
CA ARG A 88 -3.77 -3.26 1.04
C ARG A 88 -4.71 -2.54 0.08
N PHE A 89 -4.66 -2.92 -1.20
CA PHE A 89 -5.32 -2.21 -2.29
C PHE A 89 -6.85 -2.10 -2.11
N SER A 90 -7.50 -3.16 -1.65
CA SER A 90 -8.95 -3.15 -1.38
C SER A 90 -9.38 -2.11 -0.35
N GLU A 91 -8.51 -1.79 0.61
CA GLU A 91 -8.78 -0.75 1.60
C GLU A 91 -8.44 0.63 1.05
N ALA A 92 -7.35 0.74 0.28
CA ALA A 92 -6.99 1.98 -0.40
C ALA A 92 -8.10 2.48 -1.32
N TRP A 93 -8.80 1.56 -2.02
CA TRP A 93 -9.98 1.85 -2.84
C TRP A 93 -11.00 2.74 -2.14
N LEU A 94 -11.33 2.42 -0.87
CA LEU A 94 -12.36 3.14 -0.11
C LEU A 94 -11.96 4.61 0.11
N PHE A 95 -10.67 4.87 0.31
CA PHE A 95 -10.16 6.22 0.51
C PHE A 95 -9.94 6.95 -0.82
N CYS A 96 -9.53 6.26 -1.89
CA CYS A 96 -9.51 6.84 -3.24
C CYS A 96 -10.90 7.31 -3.67
N ASP A 97 -11.95 6.53 -3.37
CA ASP A 97 -13.33 6.92 -3.64
C ASP A 97 -13.80 8.09 -2.75
N ALA A 98 -13.39 8.12 -1.48
CA ALA A 98 -13.73 9.21 -0.57
C ALA A 98 -13.02 10.54 -0.91
N VAL A 99 -11.78 10.48 -1.41
CA VAL A 99 -11.01 11.66 -1.86
C VAL A 99 -11.43 12.09 -3.27
N ASP A 100 -11.88 11.15 -4.11
CA ASP A 100 -12.38 11.34 -5.48
C ASP A 100 -11.43 12.11 -6.40
N GLU A 101 -10.13 11.82 -6.29
CA GLU A 101 -9.11 12.39 -7.16
C GLU A 101 -8.62 11.37 -8.19
N SER A 102 -8.66 11.74 -9.46
CA SER A 102 -8.24 10.87 -10.57
C SER A 102 -6.77 10.44 -10.47
N GLU A 103 -5.91 11.29 -9.91
CA GLU A 103 -4.50 10.97 -9.67
C GLU A 103 -4.34 9.87 -8.63
N ALA A 104 -5.08 9.94 -7.50
CA ALA A 104 -5.04 8.90 -6.47
C ALA A 104 -5.51 7.52 -7.00
N TRP A 105 -6.50 7.52 -7.90
CA TRP A 105 -6.91 6.31 -8.62
C TRP A 105 -5.83 5.79 -9.56
N ARG A 106 -5.17 6.68 -10.32
CA ARG A 106 -4.10 6.31 -11.24
C ARG A 106 -2.92 5.68 -10.49
N ASP A 107 -2.46 6.30 -9.43
CA ASP A 107 -1.38 5.78 -8.58
C ASP A 107 -1.71 4.39 -8.00
N LEU A 108 -2.97 4.19 -7.61
CA LEU A 108 -3.45 2.90 -7.11
C LEU A 108 -3.44 1.83 -8.20
N GLY A 109 -3.88 2.18 -9.42
CA GLY A 109 -3.87 1.29 -10.59
C GLY A 109 -2.46 0.91 -11.01
N GLU A 110 -1.55 1.88 -11.11
CA GLU A 110 -0.15 1.65 -11.46
C GLU A 110 0.56 0.78 -10.43
N ALA A 111 0.29 0.99 -9.13
CA ALA A 111 0.84 0.14 -8.08
C ALA A 111 0.29 -1.29 -8.13
N ALA A 112 -0.98 -1.47 -8.46
CA ALA A 112 -1.57 -2.80 -8.66
C ALA A 112 -0.94 -3.53 -9.86
N ILE A 113 -0.72 -2.82 -10.98
CA ILE A 113 0.02 -3.36 -12.14
C ILE A 113 1.44 -3.77 -11.73
N ALA A 114 2.14 -2.90 -11.01
CA ALA A 114 3.51 -3.16 -10.60
C ALA A 114 3.64 -4.39 -9.67
N ASP A 115 2.62 -4.65 -8.86
CA ASP A 115 2.52 -5.80 -7.94
C ASP A 115 1.89 -7.04 -8.61
N LEU A 116 1.72 -7.03 -9.93
CA LEU A 116 1.11 -8.10 -10.74
C LEU A 116 -0.35 -8.41 -10.39
N ASN A 117 -1.04 -7.50 -9.70
CA ASN A 117 -2.45 -7.62 -9.35
C ASN A 117 -3.35 -7.11 -10.48
N VAL A 118 -3.33 -7.86 -11.59
CA VAL A 118 -4.00 -7.48 -12.86
C VAL A 118 -5.51 -7.31 -12.66
N GLU A 119 -6.18 -8.23 -11.96
CA GLU A 119 -7.63 -8.13 -11.71
C GLU A 119 -8.02 -6.85 -10.97
N PHE A 120 -7.24 -6.46 -9.97
CA PHE A 120 -7.50 -5.22 -9.25
C PHE A 120 -7.23 -3.99 -10.13
N ALA A 121 -6.15 -4.00 -10.91
CA ALA A 121 -5.85 -2.93 -11.86
C ALA A 121 -7.00 -2.72 -12.87
N ILE A 122 -7.56 -3.79 -13.44
CA ILE A 122 -8.72 -3.72 -14.35
C ILE A 122 -9.88 -2.96 -13.71
N ARG A 123 -10.20 -3.25 -12.44
CA ARG A 123 -11.26 -2.56 -11.70
C ARG A 123 -10.98 -1.07 -11.54
N VAL A 124 -9.74 -0.71 -11.24
CA VAL A 124 -9.32 0.70 -11.09
C VAL A 124 -9.41 1.45 -12.41
N TYR A 125 -8.87 0.90 -13.51
CA TYR A 125 -8.93 1.57 -14.82
C TYR A 125 -10.35 1.60 -15.40
N THR A 126 -11.21 0.63 -15.04
CA THR A 126 -12.65 0.70 -15.33
C THR A 126 -13.29 1.89 -14.61
N ARG A 127 -12.97 2.12 -13.32
CA ARG A 127 -13.46 3.29 -12.57
C ARG A 127 -12.99 4.61 -13.18
N LEU A 128 -11.76 4.63 -13.71
CA LEU A 128 -11.19 5.76 -14.44
C LEU A 128 -11.74 5.92 -15.88
N SER A 129 -12.53 4.97 -16.38
CA SER A 129 -13.00 4.92 -17.77
C SER A 129 -11.87 4.91 -18.81
N ASP A 130 -10.71 4.34 -18.45
CA ASP A 130 -9.58 4.14 -19.35
C ASP A 130 -9.74 2.79 -20.08
N VAL A 131 -10.57 2.79 -21.12
CA VAL A 131 -10.91 1.58 -21.87
C VAL A 131 -9.68 0.95 -22.53
N ALA A 132 -8.71 1.77 -22.94
CA ALA A 132 -7.49 1.28 -23.57
C ALA A 132 -6.65 0.45 -22.60
N MET A 133 -6.45 0.95 -21.36
CA MET A 133 -5.73 0.20 -20.34
C MET A 133 -6.52 -1.03 -19.88
N VAL A 134 -7.86 -0.95 -19.79
CA VAL A 134 -8.70 -2.10 -19.44
C VAL A 134 -8.49 -3.25 -20.44
N TRP A 135 -8.58 -2.99 -21.75
CA TRP A 135 -8.37 -4.03 -22.76
C TRP A 135 -6.97 -4.62 -22.73
N ALA A 136 -5.95 -3.77 -22.54
CA ALA A 136 -4.58 -4.24 -22.40
C ALA A 136 -4.42 -5.19 -21.19
N LEU A 137 -5.01 -4.85 -20.04
CA LEU A 137 -4.94 -5.69 -18.85
C LEU A 137 -5.77 -6.98 -18.98
N GLU A 138 -6.90 -6.95 -19.69
CA GLU A 138 -7.69 -8.15 -20.01
C GLU A 138 -6.89 -9.14 -20.86
N ASP A 139 -6.11 -8.67 -21.84
CA ASP A 139 -5.21 -9.52 -22.63
C ASP A 139 -4.12 -10.16 -21.75
N ALA A 140 -3.62 -9.44 -20.75
CA ALA A 140 -2.58 -9.93 -19.83
C ALA A 140 -3.11 -10.87 -18.74
N LEU A 141 -4.41 -10.84 -18.44
CA LEU A 141 -5.03 -11.59 -17.34
C LEU A 141 -4.82 -13.13 -17.44
N HIS A 142 -4.67 -13.64 -18.66
CA HIS A 142 -4.54 -15.07 -18.93
C HIS A 142 -3.08 -15.55 -19.05
N ILE A 143 -2.09 -14.67 -18.82
CA ILE A 143 -0.67 -15.01 -18.93
C ILE A 143 -0.20 -15.62 -17.60
N GLU A 144 0.12 -16.92 -17.63
CA GLU A 144 0.62 -17.65 -16.46
C GLU A 144 2.15 -17.55 -16.29
N ASP A 145 2.88 -17.33 -17.38
CA ASP A 145 4.33 -17.16 -17.34
C ASP A 145 4.68 -15.79 -16.75
N LEU A 146 5.26 -15.80 -15.55
CA LEU A 146 5.58 -14.58 -14.80
C LEU A 146 6.53 -13.66 -15.56
N SER A 147 7.50 -14.19 -16.31
CA SER A 147 8.45 -13.37 -17.05
C SER A 147 7.75 -12.65 -18.21
N ILE A 148 6.86 -13.35 -18.92
CA ILE A 148 6.06 -12.74 -19.99
C ILE A 148 5.10 -11.70 -19.41
N LEU A 149 4.41 -12.04 -18.31
CA LEU A 149 3.48 -11.13 -17.64
C LEU A 149 4.19 -9.86 -17.18
N CYS A 150 5.32 -9.98 -16.47
CA CYS A 150 6.11 -8.82 -16.04
C CYS A 150 6.53 -7.95 -17.22
N GLY A 151 7.01 -8.54 -18.32
CA GLY A 151 7.39 -7.80 -19.52
C GLY A 151 6.22 -7.02 -20.14
N MET A 152 5.05 -7.64 -20.23
CA MET A 152 3.83 -7.00 -20.72
C MET A 152 3.38 -5.84 -19.81
N LEU A 153 3.34 -6.06 -18.50
CA LEU A 153 2.94 -5.04 -17.53
C LEU A 153 3.96 -3.88 -17.45
N CYS A 154 5.26 -4.15 -17.59
CA CYS A 154 6.28 -3.12 -17.78
C CYS A 154 5.97 -2.24 -19.00
N ALA A 155 5.61 -2.85 -20.13
CA ALA A 155 5.28 -2.12 -21.34
C ALA A 155 4.04 -1.24 -21.16
N TYR A 156 3.00 -1.72 -20.47
CA TYR A 156 1.79 -0.95 -20.18
C TYR A 156 2.06 0.28 -19.30
N LEU A 157 3.02 0.19 -18.38
CA LEU A 157 3.46 1.34 -17.58
C LEU A 157 4.52 2.21 -18.27
N GLY A 158 4.92 1.89 -19.51
CA GLY A 158 6.00 2.59 -20.20
C GLY A 158 7.39 2.40 -19.56
N LYS A 159 7.60 1.31 -18.82
CA LYS A 159 8.84 0.97 -18.08
C LYS A 159 9.70 -0.09 -18.80
N GLY A 160 9.67 -0.10 -20.14
CA GLY A 160 10.32 -1.13 -20.95
C GLY A 160 11.86 -1.18 -20.87
N GLU A 161 12.51 -0.20 -20.24
CA GLU A 161 13.97 -0.21 -20.02
C GLU A 161 14.41 -1.14 -18.87
N ALA A 162 13.46 -1.66 -18.08
CA ALA A 162 13.72 -2.51 -16.92
C ALA A 162 13.61 -4.03 -17.18
N ALA A 163 13.37 -4.44 -18.43
CA ALA A 163 13.24 -5.86 -18.84
C ALA A 163 14.54 -6.43 -19.39
#